data_AF-N9MCT8-F1
#
_entry.id   AF-N9MCT8-F1
#
_cell.length_a   1.000
_cell.length_b   1.000
_cell.length_c   1.000
_cell.angle_alpha   90.00
_cell.angle_beta   90.00
_cell.angle_gamma   90.00
#
_symmetry.space_group_name_H-M   'P 1'
#
loop_
_entity.id
_entity.type
_entity.pdbx_description
1 polymer ?
#
loop_
_entity_poly.entity_id
_entity_poly.type
_entity_poly.pdbx_seq_one_letter_code
_entity_poly.pdbx_strand_id
1 'polypeptide(L)'
;MNTLEKSRLIKELHDLTGALERRSLSLYETAKAKSRIKSIFVECDQPLFKKQILAYKTQVQPERSAEEFARDTIYARSFRGVFQQVEALEQALYAQPDSGWAILYQPASGWQIWLIPAPARTALLSDWGNLEQVYRWMLQQQHQYRSLHTDLELLNQQNYAATQAFQHTVAARSSVAIEPEEAAQQFKPTKAAPVQPEQQADSVPEAESSARHLLLNQLSCPISELPLDHLPAEKLCRVFLPARPEVMQYADVLVHDAEQAALLKRPGYVAEQINAQGRFIKYLVLFGALDAMQATRFAHAFSQQHEHEIAAIREIDSAVLESQLFALDSLFQCYQHAEQMIWHKEDYYPFIPLHLIHTQKFIQFEETAATLATPLILLKERQKIRLIHGQQRLQLARTEPAYPYILLDRQQGVSWQIIQKVLNHLPAPVDPLRLVQAIQRLTAS
;
A
#
# COMPACT_ATOMS: atom_id res chain seq x y z
N MET A 1 1.45 37.12 -10.01
CA MET A 1 1.08 38.00 -11.15
C MET A 1 -0.29 38.61 -10.91
N ASN A 2 -0.35 39.94 -10.81
CA ASN A 2 -1.53 40.76 -10.59
C ASN A 2 -2.44 40.76 -11.84
N THR A 3 -3.73 41.07 -11.69
CA THR A 3 -4.69 41.15 -12.82
C THR A 3 -4.28 42.20 -13.87
N LEU A 4 -3.63 43.28 -13.44
CA LEU A 4 -3.12 44.34 -14.30
C LEU A 4 -1.89 43.89 -15.14
N GLU A 5 -1.08 42.99 -14.60
CA GLU A 5 0.05 42.38 -15.33
C GLU A 5 -0.45 41.36 -16.36
N LYS A 6 -1.49 40.58 -16.02
CA LYS A 6 -2.18 39.66 -16.94
C LYS A 6 -2.70 40.39 -18.18
N SER A 7 -3.43 41.50 -18.01
CA SER A 7 -3.98 42.24 -19.15
C SER A 7 -2.90 42.84 -20.06
N ARG A 8 -1.77 43.26 -19.47
CA ARG A 8 -0.61 43.76 -20.21
C ARG A 8 0.08 42.67 -21.04
N LEU A 9 0.32 41.49 -20.47
CA LEU A 9 0.95 40.37 -21.20
C LEU A 9 0.04 39.80 -22.29
N ILE A 10 -1.28 39.73 -22.07
CA ILE A 10 -2.24 39.32 -23.11
C ILE A 10 -2.19 40.29 -24.30
N LYS A 11 -2.13 41.61 -24.04
CA LYS A 11 -1.99 42.61 -25.10
C LYS A 11 -0.65 42.47 -25.83
N GLU A 12 0.46 42.33 -25.10
CA GLU A 12 1.80 42.11 -25.68
C GLU A 12 1.85 40.86 -26.58
N LEU A 13 1.23 39.76 -26.15
CA LEU A 13 1.09 38.53 -26.96
C LEU A 13 0.29 38.77 -28.24
N HIS A 14 -0.82 39.50 -28.17
CA HIS A 14 -1.66 39.79 -29.33
C HIS A 14 -0.93 40.69 -30.35
N ASP A 15 -0.25 41.73 -29.86
CA ASP A 15 0.55 42.64 -30.69
C ASP A 15 1.73 41.91 -31.37
N LEU A 16 2.46 41.07 -30.63
CA LEU A 16 3.57 40.26 -31.16
C LEU A 16 3.10 39.20 -32.17
N THR A 17 1.95 38.57 -31.94
CA THR A 17 1.38 37.56 -32.84
C THR A 17 0.91 38.21 -34.14
N GLY A 18 0.17 39.31 -34.06
CA GLY A 18 -0.29 40.06 -35.23
C GLY A 18 0.85 40.63 -36.08
N ALA A 19 1.97 41.03 -35.46
CA ALA A 19 3.16 41.47 -36.18
C ALA A 19 3.88 40.32 -36.92
N LEU A 20 3.87 39.10 -36.37
CA LEU A 20 4.39 37.90 -37.03
C LEU A 20 3.50 37.41 -38.18
N GLU A 21 2.18 37.41 -37.99
CA GLU A 21 1.19 37.00 -39.00
C GLU A 21 1.22 37.91 -40.24
N ARG A 22 1.35 39.23 -40.04
CA ARG A 22 1.42 40.22 -41.14
C ARG A 22 2.74 40.20 -41.92
N ARG A 23 3.72 39.39 -41.50
CA ARG A 23 5.08 39.29 -42.10
C ARG A 23 5.78 40.64 -42.33
N SER A 24 5.44 41.65 -41.53
CA SER A 24 5.94 43.03 -41.67
C SER A 24 7.21 43.31 -40.86
N LEU A 25 7.88 42.26 -40.38
CA LEU A 25 9.07 42.32 -39.52
C LEU A 25 10.30 41.83 -40.27
N SER A 26 11.46 42.43 -40.00
CA SER A 26 12.74 41.90 -40.47
C SER A 26 13.04 40.52 -39.86
N LEU A 27 14.03 39.80 -40.40
CA LEU A 27 14.44 38.49 -39.87
C LEU A 27 14.91 38.58 -38.41
N TYR A 28 15.61 39.66 -38.04
CA TYR A 28 16.05 39.91 -36.67
C TYR A 28 14.88 40.19 -35.73
N GLU A 29 13.93 41.04 -36.12
CA GLU A 29 12.73 41.34 -35.33
C GLU A 29 11.82 40.12 -35.21
N THR A 30 11.72 39.30 -36.26
CA THR A 30 11.02 38.01 -36.24
C THR A 30 11.64 37.06 -35.21
N ALA A 31 12.96 36.96 -35.17
CA ALA A 31 13.67 36.15 -34.17
C ALA A 31 13.47 36.71 -32.75
N LYS A 32 13.54 38.03 -32.58
CA LYS A 32 13.32 38.72 -31.30
C LYS A 32 11.89 38.56 -30.80
N ALA A 33 10.89 38.70 -31.66
CA ALA A 33 9.47 38.50 -31.35
C ALA A 33 9.19 37.04 -30.95
N LYS A 34 9.69 36.07 -31.71
CA LYS A 34 9.58 34.63 -31.36
C LYS A 34 10.28 34.32 -30.03
N SER A 35 11.44 34.92 -29.77
CA SER A 35 12.15 34.78 -28.49
C SER A 35 11.33 35.38 -27.34
N ARG A 36 10.78 36.60 -27.50
CA ARG A 36 9.96 37.26 -26.48
C ARG A 36 8.65 36.50 -26.22
N ILE A 37 7.98 35.97 -27.24
CA ILE A 37 6.82 35.08 -27.06
C ILE A 37 7.21 33.85 -26.23
N LYS A 38 8.34 33.20 -26.52
CA LYS A 38 8.86 32.10 -25.67
C LYS A 38 9.13 32.55 -24.23
N SER A 39 9.73 33.72 -24.02
CA SER A 39 9.94 34.27 -22.67
C SER A 39 8.63 34.57 -21.94
N ILE A 40 7.60 35.10 -22.63
CA ILE A 40 6.27 35.32 -22.04
C ILE A 40 5.64 33.97 -21.67
N PHE A 41 5.77 32.93 -22.49
CA PHE A 41 5.33 31.59 -22.12
C PHE A 41 6.08 31.06 -20.89
N VAL A 42 7.39 31.27 -20.77
CA VAL A 42 8.19 30.91 -19.57
C VAL A 42 7.78 31.74 -18.34
N GLU A 43 7.44 33.01 -18.49
CA GLU A 43 6.91 33.87 -17.41
C GLU A 43 5.50 33.42 -16.97
N CYS A 44 4.67 32.94 -17.90
CA CYS A 44 3.38 32.30 -17.61
C CYS A 44 3.51 30.88 -17.04
N ASP A 45 4.66 30.22 -17.25
CA ASP A 45 4.97 28.87 -16.74
C ASP A 45 5.27 28.83 -15.24
N GLN A 46 5.14 29.97 -14.54
CA GLN A 46 5.20 30.07 -13.08
C GLN A 46 4.33 28.97 -12.43
N PRO A 47 4.84 28.23 -11.43
CA PRO A 47 4.14 27.09 -10.81
C PRO A 47 2.71 27.41 -10.31
N LEU A 48 2.43 28.66 -9.97
CA LEU A 48 1.11 29.14 -9.56
C LEU A 48 0.04 28.98 -10.66
N PHE A 49 0.39 29.20 -11.93
CA PHE A 49 -0.54 29.04 -13.06
C PHE A 49 -0.77 27.58 -13.40
N LYS A 50 0.26 26.74 -13.41
CA LYS A 50 0.11 25.28 -13.58
C LYS A 50 -0.81 24.70 -12.51
N LYS A 51 -0.69 25.13 -11.25
CA LYS A 51 -1.60 24.74 -10.15
C LYS A 51 -3.04 25.20 -10.36
N GLN A 52 -3.26 26.47 -10.73
CA GLN A 52 -4.62 27.00 -10.96
C GLN A 52 -5.29 26.36 -12.18
N ILE A 53 -4.55 26.12 -13.26
CA ILE A 53 -5.04 25.45 -14.46
C ILE A 53 -5.31 23.97 -14.19
N LEU A 54 -4.42 23.26 -13.49
CA LEU A 54 -4.64 21.85 -13.10
C LEU A 54 -5.88 21.71 -12.21
N ALA A 55 -6.01 22.53 -11.17
CA ALA A 55 -7.18 22.52 -10.29
C ALA A 55 -8.49 22.74 -11.07
N TYR A 56 -8.53 23.73 -11.97
CA TYR A 56 -9.68 23.98 -12.83
C TYR A 56 -9.96 22.81 -13.80
N LYS A 57 -8.93 22.33 -14.50
CA LYS A 57 -9.02 21.17 -15.40
C LYS A 57 -9.59 19.93 -14.67
N THR A 58 -9.07 19.61 -13.48
CA THR A 58 -9.54 18.47 -12.67
C THR A 58 -10.99 18.60 -12.18
N GLN A 59 -11.59 19.80 -12.20
CA GLN A 59 -13.02 20.00 -11.92
C GLN A 59 -13.90 19.84 -13.16
N VAL A 60 -13.41 20.20 -14.35
CA VAL A 60 -14.19 20.19 -15.60
C VAL A 60 -14.08 18.85 -16.34
N GLN A 61 -12.90 18.22 -16.35
CA GLN A 61 -12.64 16.92 -16.98
C GLN A 61 -11.65 16.12 -16.11
N PRO A 62 -12.09 15.56 -14.95
CA PRO A 62 -11.21 14.94 -13.98
C PRO A 62 -10.28 13.88 -14.59
N GLU A 63 -10.84 12.82 -15.19
CA GLU A 63 -10.08 11.67 -15.69
C GLU A 63 -9.01 12.07 -16.70
N ARG A 64 -9.42 12.81 -17.74
CA ARG A 64 -8.52 13.34 -18.77
C ARG A 64 -7.41 14.20 -18.17
N SER A 65 -7.70 14.99 -17.14
CA SER A 65 -6.71 15.85 -16.49
C SER A 65 -5.69 15.05 -15.68
N ALA A 66 -6.14 13.97 -15.03
CA ALA A 66 -5.26 13.04 -14.32
C ALA A 66 -4.41 12.20 -15.27
N GLU A 67 -4.94 11.80 -16.43
CA GLU A 67 -4.15 11.17 -17.49
C GLU A 67 -3.11 12.12 -18.11
N GLU A 68 -3.51 13.34 -18.48
CA GLU A 68 -2.61 14.37 -19.00
C GLU A 68 -1.47 14.64 -18.00
N PHE A 69 -1.82 14.81 -16.71
CA PHE A 69 -0.85 14.96 -15.63
C PHE A 69 0.11 13.76 -15.51
N ALA A 70 -0.41 12.53 -15.53
CA ALA A 70 0.42 11.32 -15.40
C ALA A 70 1.38 11.14 -16.58
N ARG A 71 0.95 11.48 -17.81
CA ARG A 71 1.78 11.47 -19.03
C ARG A 71 2.90 12.51 -18.99
N ASP A 72 2.71 13.63 -18.29
CA ASP A 72 3.74 14.66 -18.10
C ASP A 72 4.78 14.30 -17.01
N THR A 73 4.67 13.13 -16.37
CA THR A 73 5.65 12.64 -15.36
C THR A 73 6.78 11.84 -15.98
N ILE A 74 7.90 11.71 -15.25
CA ILE A 74 9.02 10.82 -15.61
C ILE A 74 8.72 9.32 -15.40
N TYR A 75 7.49 8.98 -15.01
CA TYR A 75 7.01 7.63 -14.70
C TYR A 75 5.79 7.25 -15.57
N ALA A 76 5.61 7.90 -16.73
CA ALA A 76 4.44 7.69 -17.58
C ALA A 76 4.37 6.27 -18.17
N ARG A 77 5.50 5.56 -18.33
CA ARG A 77 5.55 4.16 -18.78
C ARG A 77 5.19 3.14 -17.70
N SER A 78 5.34 3.49 -16.42
CA SER A 78 4.90 2.66 -15.29
C SER A 78 3.48 3.02 -14.81
N PHE A 79 2.85 4.02 -15.42
CA PHE A 79 1.45 4.36 -15.18
C PHE A 79 0.51 3.30 -15.78
N ARG A 80 -0.60 3.02 -15.09
CA ARG A 80 -1.59 1.99 -15.47
C ARG A 80 -2.97 2.55 -15.82
N GLY A 81 -3.25 3.82 -15.49
CA GLY A 81 -4.49 4.51 -15.84
C GLY A 81 -5.15 5.26 -14.70
N VAL A 82 -6.25 5.93 -15.03
CA VAL A 82 -7.17 6.59 -14.09
C VAL A 82 -8.47 5.79 -14.04
N PHE A 83 -8.96 5.49 -12.85
CA PHE A 83 -10.12 4.63 -12.63
C PHE A 83 -11.10 5.26 -11.62
N GLN A 84 -12.39 4.92 -11.73
CA GLN A 84 -13.39 5.23 -10.69
C GLN A 84 -13.74 4.02 -9.81
N GLN A 85 -13.52 2.81 -10.34
CA GLN A 85 -13.81 1.54 -9.70
C GLN A 85 -12.50 0.89 -9.21
N VAL A 86 -12.53 0.34 -7.99
CA VAL A 86 -11.34 -0.25 -7.36
C VAL A 86 -10.94 -1.53 -8.08
N GLU A 87 -11.93 -2.32 -8.51
CA GLU A 87 -11.78 -3.61 -9.18
C GLU A 87 -11.07 -3.45 -10.54
N ALA A 88 -11.47 -2.43 -11.31
CA ALA A 88 -10.85 -2.11 -12.59
C ALA A 88 -9.40 -1.60 -12.44
N LEU A 89 -9.15 -0.79 -11.40
CA LEU A 89 -7.81 -0.34 -11.04
C LEU A 89 -6.93 -1.52 -10.63
N GLU A 90 -7.43 -2.38 -9.76
CA GLU A 90 -6.73 -3.54 -9.22
C GLU A 90 -6.31 -4.50 -10.34
N GLN A 91 -7.24 -4.83 -11.25
CA GLN A 91 -6.97 -5.66 -12.41
C GLN A 91 -5.89 -5.05 -13.33
N ALA A 92 -5.97 -3.74 -13.60
CA ALA A 92 -4.99 -3.06 -14.45
C ALA A 92 -3.61 -2.90 -13.79
N LEU A 93 -3.57 -2.74 -12.47
CA LEU A 93 -2.34 -2.57 -11.71
C LEU A 93 -1.58 -3.89 -11.54
N TYR A 94 -2.27 -4.97 -11.15
CA TYR A 94 -1.63 -6.28 -10.95
C TYR A 94 -1.48 -7.13 -12.22
N ALA A 95 -2.01 -6.70 -13.37
CA ALA A 95 -1.65 -7.29 -14.66
C ALA A 95 -0.14 -7.18 -14.98
N GLN A 96 0.58 -6.26 -14.32
CA GLN A 96 2.04 -6.17 -14.35
C GLN A 96 2.57 -5.98 -12.92
N PRO A 97 2.72 -7.07 -12.14
CA PRO A 97 2.94 -7.01 -10.69
C PRO A 97 4.36 -6.60 -10.27
N ASP A 98 5.28 -6.39 -11.21
CA ASP A 98 6.69 -6.06 -10.93
C ASP A 98 6.87 -4.63 -10.43
N SER A 99 6.26 -3.69 -11.14
CA SER A 99 6.22 -2.27 -10.79
C SER A 99 5.07 -1.59 -11.55
N GLY A 100 4.47 -0.58 -10.94
CA GLY A 100 3.40 0.18 -11.57
C GLY A 100 2.68 1.09 -10.60
N TRP A 101 1.96 2.06 -11.14
CA TRP A 101 1.11 2.95 -10.36
C TRP A 101 -0.17 3.33 -11.11
N ALA A 102 -1.23 3.58 -10.36
CA ALA A 102 -2.54 3.95 -10.88
C ALA A 102 -3.17 5.07 -10.04
N ILE A 103 -4.15 5.76 -10.62
CA ILE A 103 -4.93 6.80 -9.94
C ILE A 103 -6.38 6.32 -9.78
N LEU A 104 -6.90 6.37 -8.55
CA LEU A 104 -8.31 6.22 -8.25
C LEU A 104 -8.94 7.61 -8.08
N TYR A 105 -10.10 7.83 -8.69
CA TYR A 105 -10.88 9.06 -8.58
C TYR A 105 -12.27 8.80 -8.00
N GLN A 106 -12.64 9.56 -6.97
CA GLN A 106 -13.98 9.57 -6.40
C GLN A 106 -14.47 11.01 -6.28
N PRO A 107 -15.64 11.39 -6.83
CA PRO A 107 -16.13 12.77 -6.77
C PRO A 107 -16.27 13.35 -5.36
N ALA A 108 -16.55 12.51 -4.35
CA ALA A 108 -16.69 12.92 -2.95
C ALA A 108 -15.35 13.01 -2.19
N SER A 109 -14.38 12.15 -2.54
CA SER A 109 -13.12 11.95 -1.80
C SER A 109 -11.92 12.63 -2.46
N GLY A 110 -12.00 12.92 -3.75
CA GLY A 110 -10.90 13.43 -4.56
C GLY A 110 -10.10 12.31 -5.24
N TRP A 111 -8.78 12.35 -5.07
CA TRP A 111 -7.82 11.49 -5.75
C TRP A 111 -7.08 10.61 -4.75
N GLN A 112 -6.69 9.40 -5.17
CA GLN A 112 -5.80 8.51 -4.46
C GLN A 112 -4.83 7.85 -5.46
N ILE A 113 -3.56 7.68 -5.09
CA ILE A 113 -2.59 6.91 -5.88
C ILE A 113 -2.37 5.54 -5.23
N TRP A 114 -2.33 4.52 -6.08
CA TRP A 114 -1.91 3.16 -5.76
C TRP A 114 -0.54 2.92 -6.40
N LEU A 115 0.43 2.41 -5.65
CA LEU A 115 1.82 2.23 -6.07
C LEU A 115 2.34 0.83 -5.68
N ILE A 116 2.73 0.00 -6.64
CA ILE A 116 3.43 -1.26 -6.35
C ILE A 116 4.85 -0.94 -5.83
N PRO A 117 5.24 -1.34 -4.60
CA PRO A 117 6.53 -1.00 -4.01
C PRO A 117 7.64 -2.02 -4.32
N ALA A 118 7.30 -3.23 -4.79
CA ALA A 118 8.23 -4.21 -5.36
C ALA A 118 7.41 -5.35 -6.02
N PRO A 119 8.03 -6.22 -6.83
CA PRO A 119 7.38 -7.42 -7.36
C PRO A 119 6.68 -8.23 -6.27
N ALA A 120 5.47 -8.71 -6.57
CA ALA A 120 4.61 -9.49 -5.68
C ALA A 120 4.19 -8.82 -4.35
N ARG A 121 4.46 -7.52 -4.15
CA ARG A 121 3.94 -6.74 -3.00
C ARG A 121 2.60 -6.08 -3.32
N THR A 122 1.76 -5.91 -2.31
CA THR A 122 0.53 -5.10 -2.43
C THR A 122 0.90 -3.65 -2.74
N ALA A 123 0.10 -3.01 -3.59
CA ALA A 123 0.17 -1.58 -3.79
C ALA A 123 0.04 -0.82 -2.46
N LEU A 124 0.93 0.14 -2.23
CA LEU A 124 0.76 1.17 -1.21
C LEU A 124 -0.31 2.14 -1.69
N LEU A 125 -1.14 2.64 -0.76
CA LEU A 125 -2.22 3.58 -1.05
C LEU A 125 -1.89 4.94 -0.41
N SER A 126 -2.10 6.02 -1.16
CA SER A 126 -2.07 7.37 -0.59
C SER A 126 -3.32 7.64 0.25
N ASP A 127 -3.24 8.63 1.14
CA ASP A 127 -4.44 9.30 1.62
C ASP A 127 -5.21 9.93 0.44
N TRP A 128 -6.51 10.16 0.63
CA TRP A 128 -7.33 10.91 -0.31
C TRP A 128 -6.95 12.40 -0.31
N GLY A 129 -6.80 13.00 -1.48
CA GLY A 129 -6.42 14.42 -1.59
C GLY A 129 -6.56 15.00 -2.98
N ASN A 130 -5.89 16.13 -3.24
CA ASN A 130 -5.74 16.65 -4.59
C ASN A 130 -4.58 15.94 -5.34
N LEU A 131 -4.62 15.99 -6.67
CA LEU A 131 -3.66 15.30 -7.54
C LEU A 131 -2.19 15.61 -7.22
N GLU A 132 -1.87 16.85 -6.83
CA GLU A 132 -0.51 17.24 -6.45
C GLU A 132 -0.08 16.66 -5.09
N GLN A 133 -1.01 16.55 -4.13
CA GLN A 133 -0.74 15.95 -2.81
C GLN A 133 -0.45 14.46 -2.93
N VAL A 134 -1.30 13.72 -3.64
CA VAL A 134 -1.14 12.26 -3.80
C VAL A 134 0.08 11.92 -4.64
N TYR A 135 0.41 12.74 -5.64
CA TYR A 135 1.64 12.57 -6.41
C TYR A 135 2.90 12.87 -5.59
N ARG A 136 2.89 13.88 -4.70
CA ARG A 136 4.02 14.09 -3.77
C ARG A 136 4.20 12.92 -2.80
N TRP A 137 3.11 12.33 -2.30
CA TRP A 137 3.18 11.11 -1.51
C TRP A 137 3.84 9.98 -2.32
N MET A 138 3.47 9.80 -3.58
CA MET A 138 4.06 8.78 -4.47
C MET A 138 5.55 9.01 -4.70
N LEU A 139 5.99 10.27 -4.89
CA LEU A 139 7.42 10.61 -4.95
C LEU A 139 8.17 10.31 -3.64
N GLN A 140 7.53 10.47 -2.48
CA GLN A 140 8.12 10.09 -1.18
C GLN A 140 8.27 8.56 -1.06
N GLN A 141 7.24 7.80 -1.43
CA GLN A 141 7.32 6.33 -1.47
C GLN A 141 8.39 5.87 -2.46
N GLN A 142 8.48 6.51 -3.64
CA GLN A 142 9.51 6.21 -4.63
C GLN A 142 10.93 6.49 -4.14
N HIS A 143 11.14 7.53 -3.31
CA HIS A 143 12.43 7.76 -2.68
C HIS A 143 12.80 6.64 -1.68
N GLN A 144 11.81 6.10 -0.97
CA GLN A 144 11.99 5.04 0.04
C GLN A 144 12.18 3.64 -0.61
N TYR A 145 11.31 3.25 -1.53
CA TYR A 145 11.26 1.89 -2.10
C TYR A 145 11.95 1.75 -3.46
N ARG A 146 12.17 2.85 -4.21
CA ARG A 146 12.76 2.87 -5.56
C ARG A 146 12.10 1.89 -6.54
N SER A 147 10.78 1.74 -6.45
CA SER A 147 10.03 0.68 -7.13
C SER A 147 9.68 1.01 -8.58
N LEU A 148 9.52 2.29 -8.92
CA LEU A 148 9.29 2.74 -10.29
C LEU A 148 10.62 3.00 -10.98
N HIS A 149 10.81 2.41 -12.15
CA HIS A 149 11.81 2.90 -13.10
C HIS A 149 11.28 4.15 -13.81
N THR A 150 12.17 5.10 -14.04
CA THR A 150 11.90 6.24 -14.93
C THR A 150 11.76 5.76 -16.38
N ASP A 151 11.05 6.54 -17.19
CA ASP A 151 10.82 6.21 -18.59
C ASP A 151 12.12 6.00 -19.39
N LEU A 152 13.18 6.73 -19.02
CA LEU A 152 14.52 6.61 -19.62
C LEU A 152 15.22 5.31 -19.20
N GLU A 153 15.08 4.88 -17.95
CA GLU A 153 15.62 3.60 -17.48
C GLU A 153 14.92 2.42 -18.16
N LEU A 154 13.60 2.47 -18.29
CA LEU A 154 12.81 1.45 -19.02
C LEU A 154 13.20 1.39 -20.51
N LEU A 155 13.38 2.54 -21.16
CA LEU A 155 13.89 2.61 -22.53
C LEU A 155 15.29 2.00 -22.66
N ASN A 156 16.19 2.30 -21.72
CA ASN A 156 17.54 1.73 -21.73
C ASN A 156 17.51 0.22 -21.50
N GLN A 157 16.74 -0.29 -20.54
CA GLN A 157 16.57 -1.73 -20.30
C GLN A 157 16.06 -2.46 -21.55
N GLN A 158 15.05 -1.90 -22.23
CA GLN A 158 14.53 -2.45 -23.50
C GLN A 158 15.61 -2.49 -24.60
N ASN A 159 16.40 -1.42 -24.74
CA ASN A 159 17.50 -1.36 -25.72
C ASN A 159 18.63 -2.35 -25.40
N TYR A 160 19.02 -2.50 -24.12
CA TYR A 160 20.03 -3.48 -23.70
C TYR A 160 19.55 -4.93 -23.92
N ALA A 161 18.29 -5.25 -23.60
CA ALA A 161 17.71 -6.57 -23.85
C ALA A 161 17.69 -6.90 -25.36
N ALA A 162 17.28 -5.95 -26.20
CA ALA A 162 17.32 -6.12 -27.66
C ALA A 162 18.76 -6.32 -28.20
N THR A 163 19.75 -5.62 -27.63
CA THR A 163 21.15 -5.75 -28.02
C THR A 163 21.74 -7.11 -27.60
N GLN A 164 21.40 -7.61 -26.41
CA GLN A 164 21.82 -8.94 -25.97
C GLN A 164 21.16 -10.06 -26.78
N ALA A 165 19.86 -9.95 -27.09
CA ALA A 165 19.16 -10.92 -27.94
C ALA A 165 19.79 -11.01 -29.36
N PHE A 166 20.19 -9.86 -29.91
CA PHE A 166 20.92 -9.79 -31.18
C PHE A 166 22.34 -10.40 -31.08
N GLN A 167 23.07 -10.14 -29.99
CA GLN A 167 24.39 -10.74 -29.77
C GLN A 167 24.31 -12.27 -29.61
N HIS A 168 23.30 -12.79 -28.91
CA HIS A 168 23.07 -14.24 -28.81
C HIS A 168 22.73 -14.88 -30.18
N THR A 169 21.97 -14.22 -31.04
CA THR A 169 21.69 -14.73 -32.40
C THR A 169 22.91 -14.69 -33.32
N VAL A 170 23.82 -13.71 -33.15
CA VAL A 170 25.08 -13.66 -33.88
C VAL A 170 26.08 -14.70 -33.34
N ALA A 171 26.19 -14.86 -32.02
CA ALA A 171 27.05 -15.88 -31.40
C ALA A 171 26.66 -17.30 -31.80
N ALA A 172 25.35 -17.62 -31.84
CA ALA A 172 24.83 -18.90 -32.31
C ALA A 172 25.12 -19.18 -33.81
N ARG A 173 25.40 -18.16 -34.62
CA ARG A 173 25.86 -18.30 -36.01
C ARG A 173 27.38 -18.41 -36.16
N SER A 174 28.14 -18.10 -35.10
CA SER A 174 29.61 -18.16 -35.09
C SER A 174 30.16 -19.54 -34.71
N SER A 175 29.32 -20.46 -34.22
CA SER A 175 29.70 -21.80 -33.76
C SER A 175 29.46 -22.89 -34.82
N VAL A 176 29.86 -22.66 -36.07
CA VAL A 176 30.01 -23.72 -37.08
C VAL A 176 31.50 -23.91 -37.34
N ALA A 177 32.13 -24.75 -36.52
CA ALA A 177 33.52 -25.16 -36.74
C ALA A 177 33.58 -26.17 -37.89
N ILE A 178 34.50 -25.92 -38.81
CA ILE A 178 34.87 -26.76 -39.95
C ILE A 178 35.81 -27.86 -39.47
N GLU A 179 35.61 -29.12 -39.87
CA GLU A 179 36.66 -30.16 -40.01
C GLU A 179 36.28 -31.18 -41.13
N PRO A 180 37.23 -31.95 -41.71
CA PRO A 180 37.27 -32.17 -43.18
C PRO A 180 36.87 -33.56 -43.74
N GLU A 181 36.92 -33.65 -45.09
CA GLU A 181 36.86 -34.81 -46.02
C GLU A 181 37.59 -36.10 -45.53
N GLU A 182 37.27 -37.34 -45.96
CA GLU A 182 36.80 -37.89 -47.27
C GLU A 182 35.90 -39.16 -47.03
N ALA A 183 35.21 -39.85 -47.95
CA ALA A 183 35.02 -39.75 -49.41
C ALA A 183 33.73 -40.48 -49.92
N ALA A 184 33.42 -40.28 -51.22
CA ALA A 184 32.90 -41.26 -52.22
C ALA A 184 31.97 -42.43 -51.75
N GLN A 185 30.65 -42.43 -51.96
CA GLN A 185 29.85 -42.64 -53.19
C GLN A 185 28.36 -42.73 -52.74
N GLN A 186 27.27 -42.48 -53.50
CA GLN A 186 26.97 -42.53 -54.93
C GLN A 186 25.68 -41.71 -55.20
N PHE A 187 25.56 -41.01 -56.33
CA PHE A 187 24.32 -40.34 -56.75
C PHE A 187 23.26 -41.32 -57.27
N LYS A 188 21.99 -41.18 -56.86
CA LYS A 188 20.79 -41.41 -57.71
C LYS A 188 19.59 -40.58 -57.21
N PRO A 189 18.94 -39.74 -58.04
CA PRO A 189 17.74 -38.99 -57.69
C PRO A 189 16.46 -39.75 -58.08
N THR A 190 15.32 -39.53 -57.39
CA THR A 190 13.96 -39.76 -57.96
C THR A 190 12.83 -39.06 -57.17
N LYS A 191 12.23 -38.08 -57.84
CA LYS A 191 10.81 -37.62 -57.83
C LYS A 191 10.17 -37.04 -56.55
N ALA A 192 9.15 -36.22 -56.82
CA ALA A 192 8.46 -35.35 -55.88
C ALA A 192 6.94 -35.61 -55.85
N ALA A 193 6.32 -35.11 -54.78
CA ALA A 193 4.89 -34.80 -54.61
C ALA A 193 3.90 -36.00 -54.50
N PRO A 194 2.71 -35.82 -53.86
CA PRO A 194 2.12 -34.56 -53.37
C PRO A 194 1.79 -34.49 -51.86
N VAL A 195 1.45 -33.27 -51.45
CA VAL A 195 1.05 -32.80 -50.10
C VAL A 195 -0.46 -32.97 -49.88
N GLN A 196 -0.90 -33.25 -48.63
CA GLN A 196 -2.08 -32.66 -47.91
C GLN A 196 -2.43 -33.51 -46.64
N PRO A 197 -3.16 -32.98 -45.62
CA PRO A 197 -2.66 -31.96 -44.69
C PRO A 197 -3.11 -32.20 -43.22
N GLU A 198 -2.19 -32.29 -42.25
CA GLU A 198 -2.57 -32.31 -40.83
C GLU A 198 -2.06 -31.11 -40.04
N GLN A 199 -2.94 -30.61 -39.17
CA GLN A 199 -2.81 -29.36 -38.46
C GLN A 199 -1.94 -29.55 -37.22
N GLN A 200 -0.82 -28.82 -37.13
CA GLN A 200 -0.18 -28.53 -35.86
C GLN A 200 -0.13 -27.02 -35.68
N ALA A 201 -0.97 -26.53 -34.78
CA ALA A 201 -0.87 -25.18 -34.28
C ALA A 201 0.39 -25.06 -33.42
N ASP A 202 1.14 -23.97 -33.59
CA ASP A 202 2.18 -23.57 -32.65
C ASP A 202 1.54 -23.30 -31.27
N SER A 203 1.56 -24.30 -30.39
CA SER A 203 1.32 -24.07 -28.97
C SER A 203 2.58 -23.44 -28.37
N VAL A 204 2.62 -22.11 -28.37
CA VAL A 204 3.45 -21.35 -27.42
C VAL A 204 3.14 -21.92 -26.02
N PRO A 205 4.15 -22.23 -25.19
CA PRO A 205 3.88 -22.67 -23.82
C PRO A 205 3.34 -21.48 -23.02
N GLU A 206 2.02 -21.37 -22.97
CA GLU A 206 1.34 -20.59 -21.94
C GLU A 206 1.75 -21.19 -20.60
N ALA A 207 2.50 -20.40 -19.82
CA ALA A 207 2.79 -20.73 -18.44
C ALA A 207 1.51 -20.53 -17.62
N GLU A 208 0.63 -21.54 -17.65
CA GLU A 208 -0.53 -21.63 -16.79
C GLU A 208 -0.08 -21.63 -15.32
N SER A 209 -0.01 -20.43 -14.73
CA SER A 209 0.08 -20.26 -13.29
C SER A 209 -1.20 -20.83 -12.68
N SER A 210 -1.12 -22.07 -12.21
CA SER A 210 -2.23 -22.76 -11.56
C SER A 210 -2.67 -22.02 -10.29
N ALA A 211 -3.62 -21.11 -10.46
CA ALA A 211 -4.20 -20.33 -9.38
C ALA A 211 -4.83 -21.29 -8.36
N ARG A 212 -4.19 -21.40 -7.19
CA ARG A 212 -4.76 -22.16 -6.07
C ARG A 212 -5.78 -21.28 -5.36
N HIS A 213 -6.84 -21.90 -4.88
CA HIS A 213 -7.90 -21.24 -4.13
C HIS A 213 -8.12 -21.94 -2.80
N LEU A 214 -8.44 -21.15 -1.79
CA LEU A 214 -8.85 -21.57 -0.46
C LEU A 214 -10.29 -21.09 -0.23
N LEU A 215 -11.16 -21.94 0.31
CA LEU A 215 -12.46 -21.51 0.80
C LEU A 215 -12.31 -20.94 2.22
N LEU A 216 -12.73 -19.69 2.44
CA LEU A 216 -12.89 -19.10 3.77
C LEU A 216 -14.30 -18.51 3.90
N ASN A 217 -15.06 -18.97 4.89
CA ASN A 217 -16.46 -18.60 5.11
C ASN A 217 -17.30 -18.68 3.82
N GLN A 218 -17.15 -19.78 3.08
CA GLN A 218 -17.78 -20.06 1.78
C GLN A 218 -17.31 -19.17 0.60
N LEU A 219 -16.39 -18.23 0.81
CA LEU A 219 -15.79 -17.41 -0.25
C LEU A 219 -14.58 -18.12 -0.86
N SER A 220 -14.47 -18.13 -2.19
CA SER A 220 -13.28 -18.62 -2.90
C SER A 220 -12.22 -17.53 -2.96
N CYS A 221 -11.11 -17.77 -2.25
CA CYS A 221 -10.04 -16.83 -2.01
C CYS A 221 -8.78 -17.32 -2.75
N PRO A 222 -8.26 -16.60 -3.76
CA PRO A 222 -6.99 -16.95 -4.38
C PRO A 222 -5.85 -16.99 -3.36
N ILE A 223 -4.88 -17.89 -3.53
CA ILE A 223 -3.68 -17.95 -2.70
C ILE A 223 -2.41 -17.92 -3.54
N SER A 224 -1.36 -17.29 -3.02
CA SER A 224 -0.02 -17.25 -3.64
C SER A 224 1.04 -17.65 -2.62
N GLU A 225 1.99 -18.52 -3.01
CA GLU A 225 3.14 -18.89 -2.17
C GLU A 225 4.01 -17.64 -1.93
N LEU A 226 4.40 -17.40 -0.68
CA LEU A 226 5.27 -16.29 -0.29
C LEU A 226 6.75 -16.71 -0.37
N PRO A 227 7.61 -15.99 -1.11
CA PRO A 227 9.05 -16.25 -1.10
C PRO A 227 9.65 -15.76 0.22
N LEU A 228 9.76 -16.66 1.21
CA LEU A 228 10.39 -16.39 2.49
C LEU A 228 11.81 -16.97 2.49
N ASP A 229 12.80 -16.14 2.17
CA ASP A 229 14.23 -16.54 2.07
C ASP A 229 14.73 -17.27 3.33
N HIS A 230 14.20 -16.88 4.49
CA HIS A 230 14.50 -17.41 5.82
C HIS A 230 13.69 -18.67 6.21
N LEU A 231 12.78 -19.16 5.36
CA LEU A 231 11.94 -20.36 5.61
C LEU A 231 11.81 -21.28 4.37
N PRO A 232 12.92 -21.74 3.77
CA PRO A 232 12.90 -22.44 2.47
C PRO A 232 12.19 -23.81 2.46
N ALA A 233 11.90 -24.41 3.63
CA ALA A 233 11.25 -25.71 3.74
C ALA A 233 9.74 -25.64 4.03
N GLU A 234 9.20 -24.48 4.39
CA GLU A 234 7.84 -24.34 4.91
C GLU A 234 6.99 -23.45 4.00
N LYS A 235 5.96 -24.03 3.37
CA LYS A 235 5.07 -23.29 2.48
C LYS A 235 4.11 -22.42 3.26
N LEU A 236 4.37 -21.11 3.25
CA LEU A 236 3.42 -20.09 3.68
C LEU A 236 2.82 -19.44 2.42
N CYS A 237 1.50 -19.38 2.34
CA CYS A 237 0.80 -18.68 1.27
C CYS A 237 0.09 -17.45 1.84
N ARG A 238 -0.01 -16.40 1.03
CA ARG A 238 -0.92 -15.28 1.28
C ARG A 238 -2.29 -15.60 0.70
N VAL A 239 -3.34 -15.21 1.41
CA VAL A 239 -4.73 -15.29 0.97
C VAL A 239 -5.20 -13.93 0.47
N PHE A 240 -5.78 -13.89 -0.73
CA PHE A 240 -6.41 -12.71 -1.30
C PHE A 240 -7.92 -12.79 -1.15
N LEU A 241 -8.55 -11.67 -0.82
CA LEU A 241 -9.98 -11.58 -0.46
C LEU A 241 -10.73 -10.66 -1.44
N PRO A 242 -10.83 -10.99 -2.74
CA PRO A 242 -11.39 -10.08 -3.76
C PRO A 242 -12.88 -9.78 -3.54
N ALA A 243 -13.62 -10.68 -2.89
CA ALA A 243 -15.01 -10.43 -2.49
C ALA A 243 -15.15 -9.53 -1.25
N ARG A 244 -14.05 -9.24 -0.55
CA ARG A 244 -13.95 -8.54 0.74
C ARG A 244 -12.66 -7.70 0.84
N PRO A 245 -12.38 -6.78 -0.11
CA PRO A 245 -11.13 -6.01 -0.15
C PRO A 245 -10.94 -5.10 1.08
N GLU A 246 -12.02 -4.76 1.80
CA GLU A 246 -11.98 -4.01 3.05
C GLU A 246 -11.09 -4.67 4.12
N VAL A 247 -10.96 -6.00 4.11
CA VAL A 247 -10.14 -6.75 5.07
C VAL A 247 -8.67 -6.33 4.99
N MET A 248 -8.16 -6.03 3.79
CA MET A 248 -6.75 -5.66 3.57
C MET A 248 -6.35 -4.34 4.24
N GLN A 249 -7.33 -3.51 4.61
CA GLN A 249 -7.11 -2.25 5.34
C GLN A 249 -6.75 -2.49 6.81
N TYR A 250 -7.11 -3.65 7.39
CA TYR A 250 -6.95 -3.94 8.81
C TYR A 250 -6.41 -5.33 9.14
N ALA A 251 -6.23 -6.22 8.16
CA ALA A 251 -5.60 -7.52 8.32
C ALA A 251 -4.84 -7.98 7.05
N ASP A 252 -3.65 -8.54 7.22
CA ASP A 252 -3.07 -9.48 6.25
C ASP A 252 -3.46 -10.91 6.63
N VAL A 253 -3.79 -11.75 5.65
CA VAL A 253 -4.26 -13.13 5.88
C VAL A 253 -3.32 -14.12 5.23
N LEU A 254 -2.79 -15.04 6.04
CA LEU A 254 -1.81 -16.05 5.67
C LEU A 254 -2.31 -17.46 5.99
N VAL A 255 -1.80 -18.43 5.25
CA VAL A 255 -2.16 -19.84 5.40
C VAL A 255 -0.93 -20.74 5.24
N HIS A 256 -0.70 -21.63 6.20
CA HIS A 256 0.32 -22.66 6.11
C HIS A 256 -0.28 -23.97 5.57
N ASP A 257 0.24 -24.39 4.42
CA ASP A 257 -0.11 -25.58 3.65
C ASP A 257 -1.60 -25.72 3.26
N ALA A 258 -1.86 -25.83 1.96
CA ALA A 258 -3.19 -25.54 1.38
C ALA A 258 -4.23 -26.69 1.51
N GLU A 259 -4.03 -27.64 2.42
CA GLU A 259 -5.02 -28.68 2.71
C GLU A 259 -6.21 -28.13 3.52
N GLN A 260 -7.20 -27.62 2.78
CA GLN A 260 -8.51 -27.14 3.23
C GLN A 260 -9.10 -27.90 4.43
N ALA A 261 -9.01 -29.24 4.43
CA ALA A 261 -9.61 -30.13 5.43
C ALA A 261 -8.82 -30.24 6.74
N ALA A 262 -7.55 -29.79 6.78
CA ALA A 262 -6.73 -29.68 7.98
C ALA A 262 -6.76 -28.26 8.57
N LEU A 263 -7.03 -27.25 7.73
CA LEU A 263 -6.89 -25.84 8.09
C LEU A 263 -7.74 -25.41 9.30
N LEU A 264 -9.04 -25.67 9.23
CA LEU A 264 -10.03 -25.33 10.27
C LEU A 264 -10.09 -26.37 11.42
N LYS A 265 -9.15 -27.33 11.43
CA LYS A 265 -8.93 -28.25 12.55
C LYS A 265 -7.73 -27.86 13.41
N ARG A 266 -6.87 -26.99 12.89
CA ARG A 266 -5.75 -26.38 13.62
C ARG A 266 -6.23 -25.04 14.22
N PRO A 267 -5.63 -24.57 15.31
CA PRO A 267 -5.90 -23.23 15.81
C PRO A 267 -5.57 -22.16 14.77
N GLY A 268 -6.28 -21.04 14.85
CA GLY A 268 -5.94 -19.81 14.17
C GLY A 268 -5.07 -18.92 15.07
N TYR A 269 -4.20 -18.13 14.47
CA TYR A 269 -3.35 -17.19 15.18
C TYR A 269 -3.59 -15.77 14.67
N VAL A 270 -3.65 -14.82 15.59
CA VAL A 270 -3.77 -13.40 15.26
C VAL A 270 -2.67 -12.63 15.96
N ALA A 271 -1.93 -11.84 15.21
CA ALA A 271 -0.87 -10.99 15.71
C ALA A 271 -1.14 -9.51 15.40
N GLU A 272 -0.65 -8.62 16.26
CA GLU A 272 -0.68 -7.17 16.04
C GLU A 272 0.62 -6.73 15.38
N GLN A 273 0.57 -6.18 14.16
CA GLN A 273 1.73 -5.62 13.48
C GLN A 273 1.90 -4.14 13.82
N ILE A 274 3.13 -3.77 14.18
CA ILE A 274 3.55 -2.41 14.45
C ILE A 274 4.71 -2.02 13.53
N ASN A 275 4.92 -0.71 13.34
CA ASN A 275 6.12 -0.22 12.67
C ASN A 275 7.28 -0.02 13.68
N ALA A 276 8.48 0.27 13.17
CA ALA A 276 9.68 0.54 13.99
C ALA A 276 9.57 1.75 14.96
N GLN A 277 8.46 2.52 14.94
CA GLN A 277 8.16 3.56 15.95
C GLN A 277 7.06 3.14 16.93
N GLY A 278 6.63 1.88 16.90
CA GLY A 278 5.61 1.32 17.80
C GLY A 278 4.16 1.66 17.43
N ARG A 279 3.90 2.23 16.24
CA ARG A 279 2.54 2.52 15.76
C ARG A 279 1.88 1.26 15.21
N PHE A 280 0.60 1.06 15.49
CA PHE A 280 -0.18 -0.01 14.86
C PHE A 280 -0.30 0.18 13.35
N ILE A 281 -0.21 -0.93 12.62
CA ILE A 281 -0.40 -0.99 11.17
C ILE A 281 -1.71 -1.74 10.88
N LYS A 282 -1.74 -3.03 11.20
CA LYS A 282 -2.88 -3.94 11.00
C LYS A 282 -2.67 -5.24 11.77
N TYR A 283 -3.69 -6.11 11.77
CA TYR A 283 -3.55 -7.48 12.23
C TYR A 283 -2.83 -8.35 11.19
N LEU A 284 -2.22 -9.43 11.66
CA LEU A 284 -1.76 -10.54 10.85
C LEU A 284 -2.52 -11.79 11.29
N VAL A 285 -3.33 -12.34 10.40
CA VAL A 285 -4.18 -13.51 10.63
C VAL A 285 -3.53 -14.71 9.95
N LEU A 286 -3.33 -15.80 10.69
CA LEU A 286 -2.63 -16.98 10.23
C LEU A 286 -3.43 -18.24 10.52
N PHE A 287 -3.74 -19.01 9.48
CA PHE A 287 -4.39 -20.31 9.58
C PHE A 287 -3.44 -21.46 9.25
N GLY A 288 -3.72 -22.65 9.80
CA GLY A 288 -3.04 -23.89 9.41
C GLY A 288 -1.67 -24.13 10.04
N ALA A 289 -1.16 -23.23 10.90
CA ALA A 289 0.07 -23.49 11.64
C ALA A 289 -0.07 -24.74 12.55
N LEU A 290 0.99 -25.54 12.63
CA LEU A 290 1.07 -26.80 13.38
C LEU A 290 1.06 -26.55 14.89
N ASP A 291 1.75 -25.49 15.32
CA ASP A 291 1.87 -25.09 16.72
C ASP A 291 2.18 -23.59 16.85
N ALA A 292 2.10 -23.11 18.09
CA ALA A 292 2.41 -21.75 18.50
C ALA A 292 3.82 -21.25 18.12
N MET A 293 4.82 -22.14 18.08
CA MET A 293 6.20 -21.79 17.74
C MET A 293 6.36 -21.58 16.22
N GLN A 294 5.73 -22.42 15.40
CA GLN A 294 5.62 -22.22 13.96
C GLN A 294 4.83 -20.95 13.65
N ALA A 295 3.70 -20.71 14.33
CA ALA A 295 2.90 -19.50 14.16
C ALA A 295 3.72 -18.23 14.46
N THR A 296 4.48 -18.24 15.56
CA THR A 296 5.39 -17.15 15.94
C THR A 296 6.47 -16.95 14.87
N ARG A 297 7.09 -18.04 14.39
CA ARG A 297 8.10 -18.01 13.34
C ARG A 297 7.57 -17.40 12.04
N PHE A 298 6.39 -17.79 11.57
CA PHE A 298 5.74 -17.21 10.40
C PHE A 298 5.40 -15.72 10.60
N ALA A 299 4.86 -15.35 11.76
CA ALA A 299 4.47 -13.97 12.04
C ALA A 299 5.65 -12.99 11.98
N HIS A 300 6.78 -13.37 12.58
CA HIS A 300 8.02 -12.58 12.48
C HIS A 300 8.62 -12.61 11.06
N ALA A 301 8.70 -13.78 10.42
CA ALA A 301 9.28 -13.94 9.09
C ALA A 301 8.57 -13.08 8.02
N PHE A 302 7.23 -13.04 8.05
CA PHE A 302 6.43 -12.18 7.19
C PHE A 302 6.62 -10.70 7.52
N SER A 303 6.52 -10.33 8.79
CA SER A 303 6.58 -8.92 9.22
C SER A 303 7.94 -8.28 8.90
N GLN A 304 9.04 -9.01 9.06
CA GLN A 304 10.38 -8.55 8.71
C GLN A 304 10.53 -8.18 7.22
N GLN A 305 9.88 -8.89 6.30
CA GLN A 305 9.92 -8.53 4.86
C GLN A 305 9.27 -7.17 4.56
N HIS A 306 8.40 -6.70 5.45
CA HIS A 306 7.65 -5.46 5.32
C HIS A 306 8.20 -4.32 6.20
N GLU A 307 9.34 -4.50 6.87
CA GLU A 307 9.86 -3.56 7.90
C GLU A 307 8.88 -3.36 9.08
N HIS A 308 8.06 -4.39 9.35
CA HIS A 308 7.12 -4.43 10.47
C HIS A 308 7.69 -5.30 11.61
N GLU A 309 7.27 -4.99 12.83
CA GLU A 309 7.50 -5.80 14.03
C GLU A 309 6.16 -6.38 14.52
N ILE A 310 6.22 -7.44 15.33
CA ILE A 310 5.06 -7.98 16.03
C ILE A 310 5.01 -7.38 17.44
N ALA A 311 3.84 -6.92 17.89
CA ALA A 311 3.63 -6.48 19.27
C ALA A 311 3.20 -7.64 20.18
N ALA A 312 2.24 -8.45 19.71
CA ALA A 312 1.78 -9.66 20.39
C ALA A 312 1.10 -10.64 19.41
N ILE A 313 1.01 -11.90 19.82
CA ILE A 313 0.36 -13.02 19.11
C ILE A 313 -0.58 -13.72 20.09
N ARG A 314 -1.81 -14.00 19.66
CA ARG A 314 -2.79 -14.80 20.40
C ARG A 314 -3.28 -15.97 19.56
N GLU A 315 -3.64 -17.05 20.25
CA GLU A 315 -4.29 -18.22 19.66
C GLU A 315 -5.82 -18.09 19.81
N ILE A 316 -6.53 -18.46 18.74
CA ILE A 316 -7.97 -18.34 18.59
C ILE A 316 -8.49 -19.61 17.93
N ASP A 317 -9.67 -20.10 18.33
CA ASP A 317 -10.37 -21.15 17.58
C ASP A 317 -10.55 -20.72 16.11
N SER A 318 -10.19 -21.58 15.16
CA SER A 318 -10.14 -21.22 13.74
C SER A 318 -11.52 -21.03 13.12
N ALA A 319 -12.56 -21.71 13.60
CA ALA A 319 -13.93 -21.49 13.13
C ALA A 319 -14.50 -20.16 13.67
N VAL A 320 -14.19 -19.80 14.92
CA VAL A 320 -14.47 -18.46 15.45
C VAL A 320 -13.73 -17.41 14.64
N LEU A 321 -12.42 -17.57 14.42
CA LEU A 321 -11.60 -16.61 13.67
C LEU A 321 -12.08 -16.41 12.23
N GLU A 322 -12.39 -17.50 11.51
CA GLU A 322 -12.95 -17.47 10.16
C GLU A 322 -14.28 -16.67 10.12
N SER A 323 -15.15 -16.87 11.11
CA SER A 323 -16.43 -16.15 11.20
C SER A 323 -16.28 -14.65 11.49
N GLN A 324 -15.23 -14.25 12.24
CA GLN A 324 -15.04 -12.87 12.70
C GLN A 324 -14.09 -12.03 11.82
N LEU A 325 -13.31 -12.67 10.93
CA LEU A 325 -12.31 -12.02 10.05
C LEU A 325 -12.86 -10.83 9.24
N PHE A 326 -14.10 -10.96 8.74
CA PHE A 326 -14.68 -10.08 7.72
C PHE A 326 -15.27 -8.76 8.24
N ALA A 327 -15.08 -8.44 9.53
CA ALA A 327 -15.33 -7.09 10.05
C ALA A 327 -14.29 -6.73 11.12
N LEU A 328 -13.74 -5.51 11.05
CA LEU A 328 -12.72 -5.02 11.99
C LEU A 328 -13.17 -5.15 13.45
N ASP A 329 -14.39 -4.74 13.77
CA ASP A 329 -14.91 -4.81 15.15
C ASP A 329 -15.00 -6.25 15.63
N SER A 330 -15.49 -7.17 14.79
CA SER A 330 -15.54 -8.61 15.08
C SER A 330 -14.15 -9.19 15.33
N LEU A 331 -13.19 -8.93 14.44
CA LEU A 331 -11.81 -9.40 14.59
C LEU A 331 -11.14 -8.82 15.85
N PHE A 332 -11.35 -7.53 16.15
CA PHE A 332 -10.86 -6.89 17.36
C PHE A 332 -11.46 -7.52 18.62
N GLN A 333 -12.79 -7.71 18.69
CA GLN A 333 -13.43 -8.36 19.84
C GLN A 333 -12.93 -9.80 20.00
N CYS A 334 -12.78 -10.54 18.89
CA CYS A 334 -12.23 -11.89 18.87
C CYS A 334 -10.80 -11.94 19.44
N TYR A 335 -9.92 -11.04 18.98
CA TYR A 335 -8.56 -10.90 19.50
C TYR A 335 -8.51 -10.52 20.98
N GLN A 336 -9.35 -9.60 21.43
CA GLN A 336 -9.35 -9.17 22.84
C GLN A 336 -9.78 -10.28 23.81
N HIS A 337 -10.78 -11.08 23.42
CA HIS A 337 -11.30 -12.18 24.25
C HIS A 337 -10.54 -13.51 24.07
N ALA A 338 -9.55 -13.57 23.19
CA ALA A 338 -8.70 -14.74 23.03
C ALA A 338 -7.89 -14.99 24.33
N GLU A 339 -8.17 -16.11 25.00
CA GLU A 339 -7.62 -16.46 26.32
C GLU A 339 -6.12 -16.75 26.28
N GLN A 340 -5.62 -17.29 25.16
CA GLN A 340 -4.25 -17.74 25.02
C GLN A 340 -3.36 -16.68 24.36
N MET A 341 -2.48 -16.08 25.15
CA MET A 341 -1.40 -15.23 24.66
C MET A 341 -0.15 -16.08 24.42
N ILE A 342 0.28 -16.14 23.16
CA ILE A 342 1.36 -17.03 22.70
C ILE A 342 2.72 -16.34 22.80
N TRP A 343 2.75 -15.07 22.42
CA TRP A 343 3.97 -14.26 22.43
C TRP A 343 3.59 -12.78 22.58
N HIS A 344 4.42 -12.00 23.25
CA HIS A 344 4.35 -10.54 23.24
C HIS A 344 5.73 -9.93 23.50
N LYS A 345 5.92 -8.68 23.08
CA LYS A 345 7.13 -7.91 23.43
C LYS A 345 7.10 -7.46 24.90
N GLU A 346 8.26 -7.04 25.41
CA GLU A 346 8.35 -6.33 26.69
C GLU A 346 7.53 -5.03 26.67
N ASP A 347 6.95 -4.64 27.81
CA ASP A 347 6.05 -3.48 27.97
C ASP A 347 4.91 -3.40 26.94
N TYR A 348 4.33 -4.56 26.61
CA TYR A 348 3.20 -4.67 25.70
C TYR A 348 1.89 -4.11 26.30
N TYR A 349 1.22 -3.26 25.53
CA TYR A 349 -0.18 -2.88 25.71
C TYR A 349 -0.96 -3.25 24.43
N PRO A 350 -2.16 -3.85 24.55
CA PRO A 350 -3.00 -4.15 23.38
C PRO A 350 -3.39 -2.87 22.65
N PHE A 351 -3.76 -2.99 21.38
CA PHE A 351 -4.23 -1.85 20.58
C PHE A 351 -5.76 -1.84 20.43
N ILE A 352 -6.35 -0.64 20.51
CA ILE A 352 -7.79 -0.40 20.31
C ILE A 352 -8.03 0.51 19.10
N PRO A 353 -8.92 0.13 18.17
CA PRO A 353 -9.31 0.98 17.05
C PRO A 353 -9.89 2.33 17.48
N LEU A 354 -9.47 3.41 16.82
CA LEU A 354 -9.80 4.79 17.17
C LEU A 354 -11.32 5.06 17.20
N HIS A 355 -12.08 4.47 16.28
CA HIS A 355 -13.53 4.71 16.15
C HIS A 355 -14.35 4.13 17.33
N LEU A 356 -13.77 3.25 18.15
CA LEU A 356 -14.40 2.74 19.36
C LEU A 356 -14.26 3.71 20.56
N ILE A 357 -13.40 4.74 20.45
CA ILE A 357 -13.03 5.64 21.54
C ILE A 357 -13.78 6.96 21.45
N HIS A 358 -14.43 7.36 22.55
CA HIS A 358 -14.87 8.75 22.71
C HIS A 358 -13.65 9.60 23.14
N THR A 359 -13.00 10.23 22.16
CA THR A 359 -11.73 10.96 22.30
C THR A 359 -11.83 12.30 23.04
N GLN A 360 -13.04 12.80 23.29
CA GLN A 360 -13.24 14.00 24.11
C GLN A 360 -12.96 13.69 25.60
N LYS A 361 -11.87 14.22 26.13
CA LYS A 361 -11.46 14.05 27.53
C LYS A 361 -12.53 14.61 28.49
N PHE A 362 -13.09 13.75 29.34
CA PHE A 362 -14.17 14.13 30.27
C PHE A 362 -13.67 14.82 31.54
N ILE A 363 -12.52 14.38 32.09
CA ILE A 363 -11.89 14.97 33.28
C ILE A 363 -10.69 15.78 32.84
N GLN A 364 -10.65 17.08 33.14
CA GLN A 364 -9.54 17.95 32.74
C GLN A 364 -8.46 17.97 33.83
N PHE A 365 -7.23 17.64 33.43
CA PHE A 365 -6.02 17.66 34.25
C PHE A 365 -4.79 17.65 33.33
N GLU A 366 -3.65 18.10 33.86
CA GLU A 366 -2.37 18.16 33.14
C GLU A 366 -1.75 16.77 32.95
N GLU A 367 -1.41 16.41 31.72
CA GLU A 367 -0.78 15.14 31.36
C GLU A 367 0.75 15.31 31.20
N THR A 368 1.52 14.29 31.57
CA THR A 368 2.92 14.16 31.17
C THR A 368 3.05 14.11 29.65
N ALA A 369 4.20 14.56 29.13
CA ALA A 369 4.54 14.47 27.71
C ALA A 369 4.39 13.03 27.20
N ALA A 370 3.60 12.85 26.14
CA ALA A 370 3.37 11.54 25.53
C ALA A 370 4.44 11.18 24.49
N THR A 371 4.70 9.89 24.33
CA THR A 371 5.42 9.27 23.22
C THR A 371 4.48 8.35 22.44
N LEU A 372 4.90 7.80 21.29
CA LEU A 372 4.08 6.85 20.52
C LEU A 372 3.78 5.54 21.30
N ALA A 373 4.64 5.16 22.23
CA ALA A 373 4.45 4.00 23.11
C ALA A 373 3.53 4.28 24.32
N THR A 374 3.24 5.54 24.64
CA THR A 374 2.40 5.90 25.79
C THR A 374 0.96 5.40 25.59
N PRO A 375 0.42 4.54 26.48
CA PRO A 375 -0.93 4.03 26.33
C PRO A 375 -1.99 5.07 26.68
N LEU A 376 -3.14 5.00 25.99
CA LEU A 376 -4.35 5.71 26.38
C LEU A 376 -4.96 5.05 27.62
N ILE A 377 -5.36 5.84 28.62
CA ILE A 377 -6.16 5.33 29.74
C ILE A 377 -7.63 5.56 29.41
N LEU A 378 -8.38 4.47 29.33
CA LEU A 378 -9.76 4.45 28.86
C LEU A 378 -10.69 3.90 29.94
N LEU A 379 -11.89 4.48 30.08
CA LEU A 379 -12.95 3.98 30.96
C LEU A 379 -14.09 3.39 30.13
N LYS A 380 -14.43 2.12 30.36
CA LYS A 380 -15.60 1.45 29.79
C LYS A 380 -16.81 1.63 30.71
N GLU A 381 -17.79 2.40 30.25
CA GLU A 381 -19.09 2.57 30.90
C GLU A 381 -20.20 2.01 30.01
N ARG A 382 -20.72 0.83 30.36
CA ARG A 382 -21.69 0.07 29.57
C ARG A 382 -21.15 -0.21 28.15
N GLN A 383 -21.65 0.50 27.15
CA GLN A 383 -21.29 0.39 25.73
C GLN A 383 -20.44 1.57 25.22
N LYS A 384 -19.91 2.41 26.12
CA LYS A 384 -19.08 3.57 25.74
C LYS A 384 -17.70 3.47 26.37
N ILE A 385 -16.68 3.56 25.53
CA ILE A 385 -15.28 3.67 25.94
C ILE A 385 -14.89 5.15 25.85
N ARG A 386 -14.41 5.72 26.97
CA ARG A 386 -14.16 7.17 27.14
C ARG A 386 -12.70 7.44 27.48
N LEU A 387 -12.11 8.47 26.88
CA LEU A 387 -10.75 8.91 27.19
C LEU A 387 -10.67 9.53 28.61
N ILE A 388 -9.75 9.00 29.43
CA ILE A 388 -9.39 9.53 30.75
C ILE A 388 -8.02 10.22 30.69
N HIS A 389 -7.02 9.60 30.06
CA HIS A 389 -5.67 10.14 29.86
C HIS A 389 -5.17 9.74 28.47
N GLY A 390 -4.37 10.59 27.84
CA GLY A 390 -3.76 10.36 26.54
C GLY A 390 -4.21 11.38 25.49
N GLN A 391 -4.74 12.54 25.91
CA GLN A 391 -5.11 13.60 24.98
C GLN A 391 -3.89 14.15 24.23
N GLN A 392 -2.70 14.16 24.84
CA GLN A 392 -1.45 14.44 24.13
C GLN A 392 -1.06 13.31 23.16
N ARG A 393 -1.23 12.04 23.56
CA ARG A 393 -0.93 10.85 22.72
C ARG A 393 -1.73 10.85 21.41
N LEU A 394 -3.02 11.20 21.46
CA LEU A 394 -3.89 11.34 20.29
C LEU A 394 -3.48 12.50 19.35
N GLN A 395 -2.74 13.48 19.84
CA GLN A 395 -2.29 14.62 19.03
C GLN A 395 -0.99 14.34 18.26
N LEU A 396 -0.18 13.37 18.69
CA LEU A 396 1.11 13.04 18.08
C LEU A 396 0.97 12.55 16.63
N ALA A 397 0.02 11.66 16.35
CA ALA A 397 -0.25 11.17 15.01
C ALA A 397 -1.75 10.87 14.83
N ARG A 398 -2.49 11.88 14.35
CA ARG A 398 -3.96 11.89 14.25
C ARG A 398 -4.55 10.86 13.26
N THR A 399 -3.71 10.18 12.49
CA THR A 399 -4.07 9.18 11.47
C THR A 399 -3.74 7.75 11.89
N GLU A 400 -3.32 7.51 13.14
CA GLU A 400 -3.17 6.14 13.64
C GLU A 400 -4.55 5.44 13.72
N PRO A 401 -4.72 4.25 13.12
CA PRO A 401 -5.99 3.54 13.11
C PRO A 401 -6.33 2.91 14.46
N ALA A 402 -5.32 2.56 15.26
CA ALA A 402 -5.46 2.01 16.61
C ALA A 402 -4.33 2.50 17.52
N TYR A 403 -4.58 2.55 18.82
CA TYR A 403 -3.67 3.09 19.84
C TYR A 403 -3.44 2.07 20.97
N PRO A 404 -2.23 2.03 21.57
CA PRO A 404 -2.01 1.22 22.77
C PRO A 404 -2.90 1.73 23.90
N TYR A 405 -3.51 0.84 24.70
CA TYR A 405 -4.43 1.25 25.75
C TYR A 405 -4.40 0.40 27.01
N ILE A 406 -4.88 1.00 28.10
CA ILE A 406 -5.25 0.32 29.34
C ILE A 406 -6.73 0.62 29.58
N LEU A 407 -7.52 -0.44 29.76
CA LEU A 407 -8.96 -0.35 30.00
C LEU A 407 -9.28 -0.47 31.49
N LEU A 408 -9.99 0.52 31.99
CA LEU A 408 -10.65 0.51 33.28
C LEU A 408 -12.11 0.11 33.04
N ASP A 409 -12.59 -0.99 33.63
CA ASP A 409 -13.98 -1.41 33.49
C ASP A 409 -14.80 -1.03 34.75
N ARG A 410 -15.96 -0.41 34.53
CA ARG A 410 -16.92 -0.11 35.60
C ARG A 410 -17.50 -1.35 36.27
N GLN A 411 -17.53 -2.49 35.57
CA GLN A 411 -17.90 -3.78 36.14
C GLN A 411 -16.86 -4.28 37.17
N GLN A 412 -15.61 -3.83 37.08
CA GLN A 412 -14.54 -4.09 38.05
C GLN A 412 -14.48 -3.02 39.17
N GLY A 413 -15.58 -2.29 39.38
CA GLY A 413 -15.69 -1.26 40.43
C GLY A 413 -15.10 0.11 40.07
N VAL A 414 -14.38 0.26 38.95
CA VAL A 414 -13.76 1.55 38.59
C VAL A 414 -14.83 2.56 38.12
N SER A 415 -14.99 3.67 38.85
CA SER A 415 -15.93 4.73 38.49
C SER A 415 -15.23 6.07 38.29
N TRP A 416 -15.87 6.99 37.56
CA TRP A 416 -15.36 8.35 37.38
C TRP A 416 -15.09 9.07 38.73
N GLN A 417 -15.84 8.74 39.79
CA GLN A 417 -15.66 9.30 41.12
C GLN A 417 -14.35 8.82 41.78
N ILE A 418 -14.00 7.54 41.58
CA ILE A 418 -12.73 6.98 42.05
C ILE A 418 -11.56 7.60 41.27
N ILE A 419 -11.68 7.70 39.94
CA ILE A 419 -10.69 8.37 39.10
C ILE A 419 -10.48 9.83 39.52
N GLN A 420 -11.56 10.58 39.76
CA GLN A 420 -11.48 11.96 40.24
C GLN A 420 -10.81 12.05 41.61
N LYS A 421 -11.16 11.16 42.56
CA LYS A 421 -10.54 11.10 43.88
C LYS A 421 -9.04 10.82 43.79
N VAL A 422 -8.62 9.90 42.90
CA VAL A 422 -7.20 9.62 42.63
C VAL A 422 -6.49 10.85 42.07
N LEU A 423 -7.05 11.49 41.05
CA LEU A 423 -6.47 12.67 40.40
C LEU A 423 -6.28 13.84 41.38
N ASN A 424 -7.21 14.03 42.32
CA ASN A 424 -7.10 15.07 43.37
C ASN A 424 -5.93 14.84 44.35
N HIS A 425 -5.31 13.66 44.36
CA HIS A 425 -4.19 13.30 45.23
C HIS A 425 -2.89 13.00 44.47
N LEU A 426 -2.91 12.98 43.14
CA LEU A 426 -1.71 12.81 42.31
C LEU A 426 -1.07 14.18 42.01
N PRO A 427 0.27 14.28 42.04
CA PRO A 427 0.96 15.48 41.57
C PRO A 427 0.79 15.64 40.05
N ALA A 428 0.61 16.88 39.62
CA ALA A 428 0.69 17.26 38.22
C ALA A 428 2.16 17.48 37.79
N PRO A 429 2.53 17.22 36.52
CA PRO A 429 1.72 16.57 35.49
C PRO A 429 1.52 15.07 35.77
N VAL A 430 0.35 14.54 35.44
CA VAL A 430 -0.04 13.16 35.77
C VAL A 430 0.53 12.19 34.76
N ASP A 431 1.24 11.16 35.24
CA ASP A 431 1.71 10.01 34.48
C ASP A 431 0.61 8.93 34.34
N PRO A 432 0.41 8.31 33.15
CA PRO A 432 -0.67 7.36 32.92
C PRO A 432 -0.53 6.07 33.73
N LEU A 433 0.68 5.56 33.95
CA LEU A 433 0.90 4.32 34.70
C LEU A 433 0.74 4.56 36.21
N ARG A 434 1.23 5.70 36.73
CA ARG A 434 0.95 6.13 38.11
C ARG A 434 -0.55 6.31 38.36
N LEU A 435 -1.30 6.84 37.39
CA LEU A 435 -2.76 6.96 37.48
C LEU A 435 -3.42 5.58 37.62
N VAL A 436 -3.07 4.62 36.75
CA VAL A 436 -3.59 3.25 36.80
C VAL A 436 -3.24 2.57 38.13
N GLN A 437 -1.98 2.64 38.57
CA GLN A 437 -1.53 2.05 39.84
C GLN A 437 -2.27 2.65 41.04
N ALA A 438 -2.52 3.96 41.06
CA ALA A 438 -3.24 4.62 42.14
C ALA A 438 -4.74 4.26 42.15
N ILE A 439 -5.36 4.08 40.98
CA ILE A 439 -6.73 3.56 40.86
C ILE A 439 -6.80 2.12 41.40
N GLN A 440 -5.92 1.23 40.94
CA GLN A 440 -5.89 -0.18 41.34
C GLN A 440 -5.75 -0.36 42.86
N ARG A 441 -4.88 0.42 43.51
CA ARG A 441 -4.74 0.39 44.99
C ARG A 441 -6.05 0.76 45.71
N LEU A 442 -6.83 1.68 45.15
CA LEU A 442 -8.09 2.15 45.72
C LEU A 442 -9.31 1.26 45.38
N THR A 443 -9.19 0.34 44.42
CA THR A 443 -10.23 -0.64 44.07
C THR A 443 -9.93 -2.06 44.56
N ALA A 444 -8.70 -2.34 44.98
CA ALA A 444 -8.30 -3.57 45.67
C ALA A 444 -8.41 -3.48 47.20
N SER A 445 -8.86 -2.32 47.73
CA SER A 445 -9.16 -2.06 49.15
C SER A 445 -10.67 -2.00 49.37
#